data_AF-A0A1K1Q3I1-F1
#
_entry.id   AF-A0A1K1Q3I1-F1
#
_cell.length_a   1.000
_cell.length_b   1.000
_cell.length_c   1.000
_cell.angle_alpha   90.00
_cell.angle_beta   90.00
_cell.angle_gamma   90.00
#
_symmetry.space_group_name_H-M   'P 1'
#
loop_
_entity.id
_entity.type
_entity.pdbx_description
1 polymer ?
#
loop_
_entity_poly.entity_id
_entity_poly.type
_entity_poly.pdbx_seq_one_letter_code
_entity_poly.pdbx_strand_id
1 'polypeptide(L)'
;MLQISTGKFFNTTETYDTIHRGVLYSNLHTLLGDCITTPAGNLSPAARWGDIETLVCEVIERQPNVRAVGVILSVGPDAFIHDFAAVSSFSLQRLLTPDHDLAMRLLTAQRPPLGIPKLPKQYVSKMFDMSLPYDVQAGPRLSTFLDDLLKLERKSFSGAMKAIRRYVTATHRLADDLDLAYALLVAAIESLAQEFDDFSPEWDDYDQKKRQPVDRALEGASTDVALAVREAILGAEHVAISRRFREFTLAHLGRDFFRGEAEGRVAPVGKGDLEVALKNAYNVRSGYVHALKSIPRLLASPMALTDLMAVDGMPFLTFEGLARVARTVILEFISRAPTTESEEVAYMDDFPNLLRAPLSPSMWIYNAEGYSVQSAYLYLNGFLEQVEQALLSASPVTDIRGVTEKIEVLLLSLAKPEQRRPLIALHFWFSHFLPKEERHRYRKRMDNFISELDTECPEGFFLYVYGGQLPPWSAESCEAIFDTYIRRRYGGKKLNVGTVLGAAGALTIAELYRLAGDEDSARRLIARAIDEFPGLARLREYEANIGDSVPPIAWWTILLPEPKSSKSSATGSQPNKLIKLNRRLRRPESAIRNVHCRSSPSTKRTR
;
A
#
# COMPACT_ATOMS: atom_id res chain seq x y z
N MET A 1 -16.33 -8.61 -8.77
CA MET A 1 -16.51 -10.06 -8.96
C MET A 1 -17.47 -10.40 -10.10
N LEU A 2 -18.53 -9.61 -10.32
CA LEU A 2 -19.55 -9.88 -11.36
C LEU A 2 -19.00 -10.18 -12.77
N GLN A 3 -17.94 -9.48 -13.19
CA GLN A 3 -17.32 -9.75 -14.50
C GLN A 3 -16.57 -11.08 -14.56
N ILE A 4 -15.90 -11.48 -13.47
CA ILE A 4 -15.14 -12.73 -13.42
C ILE A 4 -16.09 -13.92 -13.56
N SER A 5 -17.27 -13.86 -12.93
CA SER A 5 -18.28 -14.92 -13.03
C SER A 5 -18.95 -15.05 -14.39
N THR A 6 -18.66 -14.17 -15.36
CA THR A 6 -19.10 -14.38 -16.75
C THR A 6 -18.34 -15.53 -17.43
N GLY A 7 -17.13 -15.83 -16.95
CA GLY A 7 -16.20 -16.79 -17.58
C GLY A 7 -15.25 -16.16 -18.61
N LYS A 8 -15.33 -14.85 -18.82
CA LYS A 8 -14.52 -14.07 -19.78
C LYS A 8 -13.00 -14.29 -19.68
N PHE A 9 -12.49 -14.58 -18.47
CA PHE A 9 -11.05 -14.73 -18.19
C PHE A 9 -10.61 -16.19 -18.04
N PHE A 10 -11.48 -17.15 -18.31
CA PHE A 10 -11.16 -18.56 -18.07
C PHE A 10 -10.50 -19.19 -19.29
N ASN A 11 -9.41 -19.92 -19.05
CA ASN A 11 -8.70 -20.69 -20.07
C ASN A 11 -9.37 -22.06 -20.34
N THR A 12 -10.54 -22.31 -19.77
CA THR A 12 -11.31 -23.56 -19.90
C THR A 12 -12.80 -23.26 -20.02
N THR A 13 -13.50 -24.12 -20.74
CA THR A 13 -14.96 -24.11 -20.85
C THR A 13 -15.63 -24.96 -19.77
N GLU A 14 -14.89 -25.79 -19.05
CA GLU A 14 -15.42 -26.56 -17.93
C GLU A 14 -15.50 -25.69 -16.68
N THR A 15 -16.72 -25.42 -16.21
CA THR A 15 -16.96 -24.57 -15.04
C THR A 15 -17.97 -25.19 -14.07
N TYR A 16 -17.91 -24.78 -12.80
CA TYR A 16 -18.98 -24.98 -11.82
C TYR A 16 -19.70 -23.67 -11.58
N ASP A 17 -21.03 -23.74 -11.55
CA ASP A 17 -21.90 -22.61 -11.24
C ASP A 17 -22.45 -22.80 -9.82
N THR A 18 -22.26 -21.78 -8.97
CA THR A 18 -22.82 -21.72 -7.62
C THR A 18 -23.77 -20.53 -7.56
N ILE A 19 -25.01 -20.75 -7.13
CA ILE A 19 -25.99 -19.67 -6.97
C ILE A 19 -25.83 -19.08 -5.56
N HIS A 20 -25.52 -17.80 -5.50
CA HIS A 20 -25.53 -17.02 -4.28
C HIS A 20 -26.84 -16.26 -4.15
N ARG A 21 -27.40 -16.24 -2.94
CA ARG A 21 -28.64 -15.52 -2.63
C ARG A 21 -28.36 -14.49 -1.55
N GLY A 22 -28.80 -13.26 -1.78
CA GLY A 22 -28.78 -12.17 -0.84
C GLY A 22 -30.14 -11.49 -0.76
N VAL A 23 -30.34 -10.71 0.30
CA VAL A 23 -31.52 -9.87 0.47
C VAL A 23 -31.10 -8.42 0.31
N LEU A 24 -31.82 -7.65 -0.49
CA LEU A 24 -31.64 -6.22 -0.68
C LEU A 24 -32.87 -5.47 -0.20
N TYR A 25 -32.66 -4.41 0.58
CA TYR A 25 -33.69 -3.50 1.06
C TYR A 25 -33.69 -2.25 0.18
N SER A 26 -34.87 -1.84 -0.29
CA SER A 26 -34.98 -0.80 -1.31
C SER A 26 -36.26 0.04 -1.24
N ASN A 27 -36.21 1.23 -1.83
CA ASN A 27 -37.37 2.05 -2.22
C ASN A 27 -37.81 1.81 -3.68
N LEU A 28 -37.32 0.75 -4.32
CA LEU A 28 -37.76 0.33 -5.65
C LEU A 28 -39.07 -0.47 -5.55
N HIS A 29 -40.16 0.11 -6.05
CA HIS A 29 -41.44 -0.58 -6.17
C HIS A 29 -41.43 -1.55 -7.35
N THR A 30 -41.70 -2.84 -7.09
CA THR A 30 -41.90 -3.90 -8.09
C THR A 30 -43.28 -4.53 -7.91
N LEU A 31 -43.91 -5.02 -8.97
CA LEU A 31 -45.18 -5.73 -8.83
C LEU A 31 -44.93 -7.16 -8.33
N LEU A 32 -45.89 -7.70 -7.58
CA LEU A 32 -45.81 -9.06 -7.07
C LEU A 32 -45.75 -10.05 -8.27
N GLY A 33 -44.66 -10.82 -8.37
CA GLY A 33 -44.43 -11.75 -9.48
C GLY A 33 -43.52 -11.22 -10.60
N ASP A 34 -43.16 -9.93 -10.59
CA ASP A 34 -42.14 -9.40 -11.50
C ASP A 34 -40.75 -9.90 -11.09
N CYS A 35 -39.93 -10.33 -12.07
CA CYS A 35 -38.53 -10.66 -11.85
C CYS A 35 -37.68 -9.84 -12.83
N ILE A 36 -36.74 -9.06 -12.31
CA ILE A 36 -35.76 -8.37 -13.14
C ILE A 36 -34.60 -9.33 -13.38
N THR A 37 -34.52 -9.87 -14.59
CA THR A 37 -33.43 -10.74 -15.04
C THR A 37 -32.37 -9.93 -15.77
N THR A 38 -31.12 -10.13 -15.38
CA THR A 38 -29.93 -9.47 -15.93
C THR A 38 -28.84 -10.50 -16.24
N PRO A 39 -27.82 -10.17 -17.04
CA PRO A 39 -26.73 -11.10 -17.32
C PRO A 39 -25.93 -11.53 -16.08
N ALA A 40 -25.92 -10.72 -15.02
CA ALA A 40 -25.23 -11.02 -13.77
C ALA A 40 -26.07 -11.82 -12.77
N GLY A 41 -27.41 -11.77 -12.87
CA GLY A 41 -28.29 -12.28 -11.84
C GLY A 41 -29.73 -11.79 -11.92
N ASN A 42 -30.54 -12.21 -10.95
CA ASN A 42 -31.97 -11.90 -10.86
C ASN A 42 -32.28 -11.07 -9.62
N LEU A 43 -33.30 -10.22 -9.73
CA LEU A 43 -33.87 -9.47 -8.62
C LEU A 43 -35.38 -9.69 -8.59
N SER A 44 -35.88 -10.32 -7.52
CA SER A 44 -37.29 -10.66 -7.34
C SER A 44 -37.85 -10.10 -6.04
N PRO A 45 -39.11 -9.63 -6.00
CA PRO A 45 -39.75 -9.20 -4.77
C PRO A 45 -39.97 -10.39 -3.83
N ALA A 46 -39.63 -10.21 -2.56
CA ALA A 46 -39.83 -11.22 -1.52
C ALA A 46 -41.00 -10.84 -0.61
N ALA A 47 -40.90 -9.66 0.01
CA ALA A 47 -41.85 -9.16 0.99
C ALA A 47 -41.73 -7.64 1.08
N ARG A 48 -42.74 -7.01 1.66
CA ARG A 48 -42.75 -5.58 1.93
C ARG A 48 -42.78 -5.34 3.44
N TRP A 49 -41.84 -4.54 3.94
CA TRP A 49 -41.81 -4.12 5.34
C TRP A 49 -42.14 -2.63 5.44
N GLY A 50 -43.40 -2.32 5.73
CA GLY A 50 -43.89 -0.95 5.72
C GLY A 50 -43.77 -0.33 4.32
N ASP A 51 -42.96 0.70 4.18
CA ASP A 51 -42.70 1.36 2.90
C ASP A 51 -41.44 0.83 2.18
N ILE A 52 -40.62 -0.02 2.84
CA ILE A 52 -39.41 -0.60 2.25
C ILE A 52 -39.73 -1.94 1.58
N GLU A 53 -39.31 -2.08 0.33
CA GLU A 53 -39.39 -3.33 -0.42
C GLU A 53 -38.17 -4.21 -0.11
N THR A 54 -38.42 -5.50 0.10
CA THR A 54 -37.40 -6.53 0.30
C THR A 54 -37.29 -7.36 -0.96
N LEU A 55 -36.12 -7.33 -1.58
CA LEU A 55 -35.83 -7.98 -2.86
C LEU A 55 -34.84 -9.12 -2.65
N VAL A 56 -35.11 -10.29 -3.20
CA VAL A 56 -34.13 -11.39 -3.29
C VAL A 56 -33.23 -11.13 -4.49
N CYS A 57 -31.94 -11.06 -4.23
CA CYS A 57 -30.90 -10.96 -5.25
C CYS A 57 -30.25 -12.34 -5.41
N GLU A 58 -30.30 -12.89 -6.61
CA GLU A 58 -29.61 -14.13 -6.97
C GLU A 58 -28.49 -13.82 -7.97
N VAL A 59 -27.26 -14.19 -7.64
CA VAL A 59 -26.09 -14.00 -8.50
C VAL A 59 -25.40 -15.34 -8.72
N ILE A 60 -24.98 -15.60 -9.95
CA ILE A 60 -24.28 -16.84 -10.31
C ILE A 60 -22.78 -16.61 -10.22
N GLU A 61 -22.10 -17.34 -9.33
CA GLU A 61 -20.65 -17.47 -9.32
C GLU A 61 -20.26 -18.63 -10.24
N ARG A 62 -19.59 -18.32 -11.35
CA ARG A 62 -18.94 -19.30 -12.21
C ARG A 62 -17.46 -19.39 -11.87
N GLN A 63 -16.95 -20.60 -11.70
CA GLN A 63 -15.52 -20.89 -11.44
C GLN A 63 -15.02 -21.99 -12.38
N PRO A 64 -13.77 -21.95 -12.84
CA PRO A 64 -13.24 -23.00 -13.69
C PRO A 64 -13.06 -24.31 -12.91
N ASN A 65 -13.37 -25.44 -13.55
CA ASN A 65 -13.17 -26.79 -13.04
C ASN A 65 -11.70 -27.22 -13.14
N VAL A 66 -10.78 -26.41 -12.62
CA VAL A 66 -9.37 -26.78 -12.54
C VAL A 66 -9.15 -27.34 -11.14
N ARG A 67 -9.21 -28.67 -11.01
CA ARG A 67 -8.81 -29.38 -9.79
C ARG A 67 -7.30 -29.27 -9.61
N ALA A 68 -6.82 -28.12 -9.15
CA ALA A 68 -5.51 -28.05 -8.51
C ALA A 68 -5.61 -28.86 -7.20
N VAL A 69 -4.74 -29.88 -7.04
CA VAL A 69 -4.74 -30.73 -5.85
C VAL A 69 -4.63 -29.85 -4.60
N GLY A 70 -5.64 -29.94 -3.72
CA GLY A 70 -5.65 -29.27 -2.42
C GLY A 70 -6.26 -27.85 -2.38
N VAL A 71 -6.89 -27.37 -3.46
CA VAL A 71 -7.46 -26.01 -3.49
C VAL A 71 -8.97 -26.05 -3.70
N ILE A 72 -9.74 -25.63 -2.68
CA ILE A 72 -11.16 -25.27 -2.79
C ILE A 72 -11.21 -23.75 -2.84
N LEU A 73 -11.68 -23.18 -3.95
CA LEU A 73 -11.84 -21.74 -4.13
C LEU A 73 -13.34 -21.41 -4.16
N SER A 74 -13.81 -20.66 -3.17
CA SER A 74 -15.08 -19.94 -3.22
C SER A 74 -14.82 -18.52 -2.77
N VAL A 75 -15.30 -17.55 -3.54
CA VAL A 75 -15.12 -16.13 -3.23
C VAL A 75 -16.13 -15.65 -2.18
N GLY A 76 -17.16 -16.45 -1.90
CA GLY A 76 -18.24 -16.13 -0.96
C GLY A 76 -19.29 -15.17 -1.57
N PRO A 77 -20.52 -15.17 -1.04
CA PRO A 77 -21.63 -14.43 -1.62
C PRO A 77 -21.49 -12.90 -1.51
N ASP A 78 -20.86 -12.40 -0.45
CA ASP A 78 -20.89 -10.98 -0.09
C ASP A 78 -20.35 -10.07 -1.21
N ALA A 79 -19.22 -10.45 -1.82
CA ALA A 79 -18.62 -9.64 -2.89
C ALA A 79 -19.53 -9.51 -4.12
N PHE A 80 -20.30 -10.56 -4.44
CA PHE A 80 -21.25 -10.55 -5.55
C PHE A 80 -22.48 -9.71 -5.20
N ILE A 81 -23.06 -9.92 -4.02
CA ILE A 81 -24.27 -9.21 -3.59
C ILE A 81 -23.99 -7.71 -3.41
N HIS A 82 -22.85 -7.33 -2.82
CA HIS A 82 -22.47 -5.92 -2.67
C HIS A 82 -22.20 -5.24 -4.01
N ASP A 83 -21.49 -5.90 -4.94
CA ASP A 83 -21.27 -5.36 -6.29
C ASP A 83 -22.60 -5.17 -7.03
N PHE A 84 -23.49 -6.16 -6.96
CA PHE A 84 -24.81 -6.11 -7.60
C PHE A 84 -25.68 -5.00 -7.00
N ALA A 85 -25.69 -4.86 -5.67
CA ALA A 85 -26.40 -3.82 -4.96
C ALA A 85 -25.91 -2.40 -5.35
N ALA A 86 -24.59 -2.22 -5.45
CA ALA A 86 -24.00 -0.94 -5.86
C ALA A 86 -24.37 -0.60 -7.32
N VAL A 87 -24.22 -1.55 -8.24
CA VAL A 87 -24.59 -1.37 -9.66
C VAL A 87 -26.07 -1.05 -9.82
N SER A 88 -26.93 -1.82 -9.14
CA SER A 88 -28.38 -1.63 -9.21
C SER A 88 -28.79 -0.28 -8.63
N SER A 89 -28.21 0.11 -7.48
CA SER A 89 -28.47 1.41 -6.87
C SER A 89 -28.11 2.57 -7.79
N PHE A 90 -26.93 2.49 -8.40
CA PHE A 90 -26.42 3.50 -9.32
C PHE A 90 -27.25 3.62 -10.61
N SER A 91 -27.54 2.48 -11.24
CA SER A 91 -28.28 2.43 -12.51
C SER A 91 -29.71 2.95 -12.33
N LEU A 92 -30.42 2.43 -11.33
CA LEU A 92 -31.83 2.72 -11.09
C LEU A 92 -32.10 4.05 -10.36
N GLN A 93 -31.06 4.71 -9.82
CA GLN A 93 -31.21 5.90 -8.98
C GLN A 93 -32.14 5.63 -7.78
N ARG A 94 -31.92 4.49 -7.13
CA ARG A 94 -32.65 3.99 -5.97
C ARG A 94 -31.66 3.46 -4.95
N LEU A 95 -32.05 3.43 -3.69
CA LEU A 95 -31.26 2.75 -2.67
C LEU A 95 -31.51 1.25 -2.78
N LEU A 96 -30.46 0.46 -3.03
CA LEU A 96 -30.47 -0.99 -2.87
C LEU A 96 -29.27 -1.37 -2.02
N THR A 97 -29.53 -1.88 -0.81
CA THR A 97 -28.47 -2.26 0.12
C THR A 97 -28.81 -3.57 0.83
N PRO A 98 -27.83 -4.45 1.09
CA PRO A 98 -28.05 -5.62 1.92
C PRO A 98 -28.17 -5.30 3.42
N ASP A 99 -27.79 -4.09 3.82
CA ASP A 99 -27.89 -3.61 5.21
C ASP A 99 -29.28 -3.00 5.48
N HIS A 100 -30.07 -3.72 6.28
CA HIS A 100 -31.41 -3.30 6.69
C HIS A 100 -31.41 -1.98 7.47
N ASP A 101 -30.50 -1.83 8.44
CA ASP A 101 -30.46 -0.66 9.32
C ASP A 101 -30.05 0.59 8.54
N LEU A 102 -29.16 0.42 7.56
CA LEU A 102 -28.81 1.49 6.63
C LEU A 102 -30.02 1.92 5.78
N ALA A 103 -30.76 0.96 5.22
CA ALA A 103 -31.97 1.26 4.45
C ALA A 103 -33.01 2.01 5.29
N MET A 104 -33.28 1.53 6.50
CA MET A 104 -34.19 2.17 7.44
C MET A 104 -33.76 3.61 7.73
N ARG A 105 -32.47 3.84 8.04
CA ARG A 105 -31.92 5.16 8.35
C ARG A 105 -32.01 6.14 7.18
N LEU A 106 -31.74 5.69 5.95
CA LEU A 106 -31.70 6.55 4.77
C LEU A 106 -33.10 6.86 4.22
N LEU A 107 -34.04 5.92 4.32
CA LEU A 107 -35.36 6.02 3.68
C LEU A 107 -36.48 6.49 4.61
N THR A 108 -36.45 6.07 5.87
CA THR A 108 -37.60 6.24 6.79
C THR A 108 -37.40 7.31 7.86
N ALA A 109 -36.19 7.86 7.99
CA ALA A 109 -35.88 8.87 8.99
C ALA A 109 -36.76 10.12 8.82
N GLN A 110 -37.42 10.50 9.91
CA GLN A 110 -38.29 11.69 9.96
C GLN A 110 -37.56 12.95 10.41
N ARG A 111 -36.38 12.80 11.03
CA ARG A 111 -35.56 13.90 11.53
C ARG A 111 -34.10 13.70 11.13
N PRO A 112 -33.38 14.77 10.77
CA PRO A 112 -31.95 14.70 10.53
C PRO A 112 -31.20 14.20 11.78
N PRO A 113 -30.13 13.40 11.60
CA PRO A 113 -29.28 12.95 12.70
C PRO A 113 -28.42 14.10 13.24
N LEU A 114 -27.80 13.87 14.40
CA LEU A 114 -26.94 14.87 15.04
C LEU A 114 -25.81 15.30 14.10
N GLY A 115 -25.60 16.61 13.96
CA GLY A 115 -24.56 17.18 13.11
C GLY A 115 -24.94 17.34 11.63
N ILE A 116 -26.04 16.73 11.18
CA ILE A 116 -26.55 16.87 9.81
C ILE A 116 -27.82 17.73 9.80
N PRO A 117 -27.89 18.82 9.01
CA PRO A 117 -29.02 19.75 9.07
C PRO A 117 -30.27 19.30 8.28
N LYS A 118 -30.16 18.37 7.34
CA LYS A 118 -31.25 17.92 6.45
C LYS A 118 -31.25 16.40 6.26
N LEU A 119 -32.37 15.86 5.79
CA LEU A 119 -32.50 14.45 5.42
C LEU A 119 -31.85 14.17 4.06
N PRO A 120 -31.37 12.93 3.80
CA PRO A 120 -30.74 12.55 2.52
C PRO A 120 -31.51 12.94 1.26
N LYS A 121 -32.84 12.74 1.24
CA LYS A 121 -33.74 13.13 0.14
C LYS A 121 -33.74 14.63 -0.20
N GLN A 122 -33.24 15.47 0.71
CA GLN A 122 -33.14 16.93 0.52
C GLN A 122 -31.79 17.36 -0.07
N TYR A 123 -30.84 16.43 -0.23
CA TYR A 123 -29.55 16.68 -0.89
C TYR A 123 -29.51 16.12 -2.31
N VAL A 124 -30.14 14.96 -2.55
CA VAL A 124 -30.16 14.29 -3.85
C VAL A 124 -31.56 13.75 -4.14
N SER A 125 -32.09 14.07 -5.31
CA SER A 125 -33.38 13.62 -5.82
C SER A 125 -33.35 12.14 -6.23
N LYS A 126 -34.53 11.50 -6.25
CA LYS A 126 -34.81 10.12 -6.71
C LYS A 126 -34.22 9.00 -5.86
N MET A 127 -32.99 9.13 -5.39
CA MET A 127 -32.27 8.07 -4.66
C MET A 127 -33.03 7.59 -3.42
N PHE A 128 -33.61 8.53 -2.65
CA PHE A 128 -34.24 8.27 -1.35
C PHE A 128 -35.76 8.51 -1.35
N ASP A 129 -36.35 8.78 -2.51
CA ASP A 129 -37.77 9.10 -2.62
C ASP A 129 -38.62 7.83 -2.52
N MET A 130 -39.55 7.81 -1.55
CA MET A 130 -40.42 6.65 -1.30
C MET A 130 -41.69 6.66 -2.17
N SER A 131 -42.09 7.82 -2.69
CA SER A 131 -43.36 8.05 -3.39
C SER A 131 -43.25 8.04 -4.91
N LEU A 132 -42.18 7.45 -5.46
CA LEU A 132 -42.00 7.44 -6.91
C LEU A 132 -42.91 6.42 -7.60
N PRO A 133 -43.46 6.75 -8.78
CA PRO A 133 -44.29 5.82 -9.54
C PRO A 133 -43.55 4.54 -9.89
N TYR A 134 -44.31 3.46 -10.08
CA TYR A 134 -43.80 2.22 -10.64
C TYR A 134 -43.18 2.49 -12.03
N ASP A 135 -41.96 1.99 -12.22
CA ASP A 135 -41.15 2.24 -13.41
C ASP A 135 -40.97 0.95 -14.21
N VAL A 136 -41.81 0.75 -15.22
CA VAL A 136 -41.80 -0.42 -16.12
C VAL A 136 -40.44 -0.58 -16.83
N GLN A 137 -39.70 0.52 -17.02
CA GLN A 137 -38.41 0.51 -17.72
C GLN A 137 -37.23 0.23 -16.79
N ALA A 138 -37.44 0.07 -15.48
CA ALA A 138 -36.37 -0.23 -14.52
C ALA A 138 -35.63 -1.53 -14.88
N GLY A 139 -36.37 -2.62 -15.15
CA GLY A 139 -35.79 -3.91 -15.49
C GLY A 139 -34.91 -3.88 -16.75
N PRO A 140 -35.46 -3.43 -17.90
CA PRO A 140 -34.70 -3.28 -19.13
C PRO A 140 -33.45 -2.40 -18.98
N ARG A 141 -33.57 -1.23 -18.32
CA ARG A 141 -32.43 -0.33 -18.11
C ARG A 141 -31.33 -0.96 -17.25
N LEU A 142 -31.70 -1.69 -16.20
CA LEU A 142 -30.71 -2.40 -15.38
C LEU A 142 -30.01 -3.50 -16.17
N SER A 143 -30.77 -4.27 -16.95
CA SER A 143 -30.26 -5.36 -17.78
C SER A 143 -29.26 -4.85 -18.83
N THR A 144 -29.62 -3.81 -19.59
CA THR A 144 -28.71 -3.16 -20.56
C THR A 144 -27.48 -2.59 -19.88
N PHE A 145 -27.63 -1.89 -18.76
CA PHE A 145 -26.49 -1.32 -18.04
C PHE A 145 -25.49 -2.37 -17.56
N LEU A 146 -25.99 -3.50 -17.01
CA LEU A 146 -25.13 -4.61 -16.59
C LEU A 146 -24.45 -5.29 -17.77
N ASP A 147 -25.15 -5.47 -18.88
CA ASP A 147 -24.56 -6.04 -20.11
C ASP A 147 -23.39 -5.19 -20.62
N ASP A 148 -23.60 -3.87 -20.76
CA ASP A 148 -22.56 -2.92 -21.20
C ASP A 148 -21.36 -2.94 -20.23
N LEU A 149 -21.63 -2.91 -18.92
CA LEU A 149 -20.59 -2.93 -17.90
C LEU A 149 -19.76 -4.22 -17.94
N LEU A 150 -20.38 -5.39 -18.08
CA LEU A 150 -19.68 -6.68 -18.05
C LEU A 150 -18.79 -6.90 -19.28
N LYS A 151 -19.17 -6.33 -20.43
CA LYS A 151 -18.42 -6.41 -21.70
C LYS A 151 -17.12 -5.61 -21.72
N LEU A 152 -16.96 -4.62 -20.86
CA LEU A 152 -15.75 -3.79 -20.78
C LEU A 152 -14.47 -4.62 -20.60
N GLU A 153 -13.33 -4.14 -21.08
CA GLU A 153 -12.02 -4.68 -20.70
C GLU A 153 -11.81 -4.64 -19.17
N ARG A 154 -10.98 -5.54 -18.62
CA ARG A 154 -10.81 -5.69 -17.16
C ARG A 154 -10.39 -4.40 -16.49
N LYS A 155 -9.47 -3.65 -17.11
CA LYS A 155 -8.99 -2.36 -16.60
C LYS A 155 -10.16 -1.37 -16.48
N SER A 156 -10.92 -1.18 -17.56
CA SER A 156 -12.06 -0.25 -17.63
C SER A 156 -13.21 -0.68 -16.69
N PHE A 157 -13.55 -1.97 -16.64
CA PHE A 157 -14.51 -2.50 -15.67
C PHE A 157 -14.11 -2.19 -14.23
N SER A 158 -12.83 -2.40 -13.89
CA SER A 158 -12.32 -2.15 -12.55
C SER A 158 -12.40 -0.66 -12.19
N GLY A 159 -12.06 0.22 -13.14
CA GLY A 159 -12.24 1.67 -13.02
C GLY A 159 -13.70 2.07 -12.78
N ALA A 160 -14.60 1.59 -13.65
CA ALA A 160 -16.04 1.85 -13.55
C ALA A 160 -16.62 1.37 -12.21
N MET A 161 -16.31 0.14 -11.78
CA MET A 161 -16.78 -0.41 -10.51
C MET A 161 -16.22 0.34 -9.29
N LYS A 162 -14.99 0.83 -9.34
CA LYS A 162 -14.45 1.72 -8.29
C LYS A 162 -15.26 3.03 -8.21
N ALA A 163 -15.55 3.65 -9.36
CA ALA A 163 -16.31 4.89 -9.42
C ALA A 163 -17.77 4.73 -8.96
N ILE A 164 -18.46 3.66 -9.42
CA ILE A 164 -19.83 3.31 -9.01
C ILE A 164 -19.89 3.09 -7.49
N ARG A 165 -18.98 2.29 -6.92
CA ARG A 165 -18.96 2.02 -5.48
C ARG A 165 -18.70 3.29 -4.66
N ARG A 166 -17.79 4.16 -5.12
CA ARG A 166 -17.55 5.47 -4.47
C ARG A 166 -18.78 6.36 -4.53
N TYR A 167 -19.44 6.44 -5.68
CA TYR A 167 -20.69 7.21 -5.83
C TYR A 167 -21.78 6.72 -4.87
N VAL A 168 -22.06 5.42 -4.82
CA VAL A 168 -23.09 4.84 -3.94
C VAL A 168 -22.70 5.01 -2.47
N THR A 169 -21.43 4.83 -2.14
CA THR A 169 -20.95 5.08 -0.77
C THR A 169 -21.14 6.55 -0.39
N ALA A 170 -20.87 7.48 -1.31
CA ALA A 170 -21.08 8.90 -1.10
C ALA A 170 -22.54 9.23 -0.77
N THR A 171 -23.49 8.64 -1.50
CA THR A 171 -24.92 8.85 -1.22
C THR A 171 -25.31 8.26 0.13
N HIS A 172 -24.75 7.10 0.52
CA HIS A 172 -24.96 6.55 1.87
C HIS A 172 -24.42 7.46 2.98
N ARG A 173 -23.35 8.21 2.71
CA ARG A 173 -22.74 9.14 3.68
C ARG A 173 -23.51 10.45 3.89
N LEU A 174 -24.51 10.74 3.05
CA LEU A 174 -25.35 11.95 3.21
C LEU A 174 -26.12 11.99 4.55
N ALA A 175 -26.25 10.86 5.22
CA ALA A 175 -26.90 10.77 6.52
C ALA A 175 -25.96 10.93 7.71
N ASP A 176 -24.63 10.92 7.55
CA ASP A 176 -23.72 10.95 8.71
C ASP A 176 -22.47 11.80 8.50
N ASP A 177 -21.98 11.97 7.28
CA ASP A 177 -20.81 12.79 6.98
C ASP A 177 -20.90 13.45 5.60
N LEU A 178 -21.32 14.72 5.59
CA LEU A 178 -21.46 15.51 4.36
C LEU A 178 -20.12 15.88 3.73
N ASP A 179 -19.08 16.06 4.54
CA ASP A 179 -17.75 16.42 4.05
C ASP A 179 -17.17 15.24 3.26
N LEU A 180 -17.26 14.04 3.84
CA LEU A 180 -16.89 12.80 3.17
C LEU A 180 -17.78 12.48 1.97
N ALA A 181 -19.10 12.67 2.07
CA ALA A 181 -20.02 12.45 0.95
C ALA A 181 -19.63 13.32 -0.26
N TYR A 182 -19.35 14.60 -0.04
CA TYR A 182 -18.95 15.52 -1.10
C TYR A 182 -17.61 15.10 -1.71
N ALA A 183 -16.63 14.79 -0.85
CA ALA A 183 -15.31 14.33 -1.29
C ALA A 183 -15.37 13.02 -2.09
N LEU A 184 -16.24 12.07 -1.71
CA LEU A 184 -16.40 10.79 -2.39
C LEU A 184 -17.07 10.94 -3.77
N LEU A 185 -18.02 11.86 -3.93
CA LEU A 185 -18.60 12.16 -5.25
C LEU A 185 -17.55 12.73 -6.21
N VAL A 186 -16.70 13.66 -5.75
CA VAL A 186 -15.57 14.16 -6.53
C VAL A 186 -14.57 13.04 -6.82
N ALA A 187 -14.24 12.23 -5.82
CA ALA A 187 -13.29 11.12 -5.94
C ALA A 187 -13.77 10.02 -6.89
N ALA A 188 -15.08 9.82 -7.05
CA ALA A 188 -15.65 8.88 -8.01
C ALA A 188 -15.20 9.24 -9.44
N ILE A 189 -15.33 10.51 -9.83
CA ILE A 189 -14.89 11.01 -11.13
C ILE A 189 -13.36 11.09 -11.21
N GLU A 190 -12.71 11.62 -10.17
CA GLU A 190 -11.25 11.77 -10.12
C GLU A 190 -10.54 10.42 -10.33
N SER A 191 -11.10 9.34 -9.80
CA SER A 191 -10.52 8.01 -9.99
C SER A 191 -10.57 7.49 -11.43
N LEU A 192 -11.53 7.97 -12.23
CA LEU A 192 -11.55 7.70 -13.67
C LEU A 192 -10.58 8.62 -14.39
N ALA A 193 -10.59 9.92 -14.07
CA ALA A 193 -9.69 10.89 -14.68
C ALA A 193 -8.21 10.50 -14.50
N GLN A 194 -7.80 10.07 -13.31
CA GLN A 194 -6.40 9.72 -13.05
C GLN A 194 -5.92 8.46 -13.79
N GLU A 195 -6.80 7.50 -14.07
CA GLU A 195 -6.44 6.20 -14.66
C GLU A 195 -6.69 6.13 -16.18
N PHE A 196 -7.56 7.01 -16.72
CA PHE A 196 -8.11 6.93 -18.08
C PHE A 196 -8.19 8.28 -18.82
N ASP A 197 -7.49 9.32 -18.37
CA ASP A 197 -7.33 10.53 -19.18
C ASP A 197 -6.19 10.42 -20.19
N ASP A 198 -6.37 11.07 -21.34
CA ASP A 198 -5.30 11.25 -22.35
C ASP A 198 -4.56 12.58 -22.14
N PHE A 199 -4.80 13.28 -21.02
CA PHE A 199 -4.30 14.63 -20.80
C PHE A 199 -2.85 14.65 -20.30
N SER A 200 -1.96 15.16 -21.14
CA SER A 200 -0.60 15.52 -20.77
C SER A 200 -0.51 17.03 -20.48
N PRO A 201 -0.15 17.46 -19.26
CA PRO A 201 -0.02 18.87 -18.94
C PRO A 201 1.17 19.51 -19.68
N GLU A 202 0.98 20.69 -20.27
CA GLU A 202 2.06 21.49 -20.87
C GLU A 202 2.61 22.52 -19.85
N TRP A 203 3.82 23.06 -20.07
CA TRP A 203 4.38 24.04 -19.12
C TRP A 203 3.60 25.36 -19.06
N ASP A 204 3.03 25.78 -20.19
CA ASP A 204 2.20 26.99 -20.28
C ASP A 204 0.85 26.83 -19.57
N ASP A 205 0.46 25.58 -19.26
CA ASP A 205 -0.73 25.28 -18.48
C ASP A 205 -0.55 25.54 -16.98
N TYR A 206 0.68 25.80 -16.53
CA TYR A 206 1.02 26.05 -15.14
C TYR A 206 0.65 27.49 -14.71
N ASP A 207 0.21 27.66 -13.46
CA ASP A 207 -0.19 28.98 -12.95
C ASP A 207 0.96 29.99 -13.14
N GLN A 208 0.66 31.10 -13.81
CA GLN A 208 1.66 32.11 -14.14
C GLN A 208 2.43 32.61 -12.92
N LYS A 209 1.78 32.72 -11.75
CA LYS A 209 2.42 33.16 -10.50
C LYS A 209 3.44 32.15 -9.99
N LYS A 210 3.27 30.86 -10.31
CA LYS A 210 4.19 29.78 -9.93
C LYS A 210 5.24 29.51 -11.02
N ARG A 211 4.90 29.67 -12.31
CA ARG A 211 5.82 29.44 -13.42
C ARG A 211 6.91 30.51 -13.52
N GLN A 212 6.56 31.78 -13.30
CA GLN A 212 7.48 32.90 -13.47
C GLN A 212 8.73 32.84 -12.58
N PRO A 213 8.63 32.53 -11.27
CA PRO A 213 9.81 32.34 -10.43
C PRO A 213 10.71 31.18 -10.90
N VAL A 214 10.10 30.08 -11.37
CA VAL A 214 10.83 28.90 -11.87
C VAL A 214 11.50 29.21 -13.20
N ASP A 215 10.80 29.83 -14.14
CA ASP A 215 11.36 30.25 -15.42
C ASP A 215 12.54 31.20 -15.23
N ARG A 216 12.41 32.17 -14.32
CA ARG A 216 13.51 33.08 -13.96
C ARG A 216 14.71 32.34 -13.37
N ALA A 217 14.48 31.32 -12.54
CA ALA A 217 15.56 30.49 -11.99
C ALA A 217 16.25 29.62 -13.06
N LEU A 218 15.57 29.35 -14.18
CA LEU A 218 16.07 28.54 -15.29
C LEU A 218 16.67 29.34 -16.45
N GLU A 219 16.64 30.69 -16.41
CA GLU A 219 17.14 31.57 -17.49
C GLU A 219 18.61 31.34 -17.88
N GLY A 220 19.43 30.76 -16.99
CA GLY A 220 20.84 30.41 -17.25
C GLY A 220 21.11 28.90 -17.41
N ALA A 221 20.09 28.06 -17.36
CA ALA A 221 20.23 26.61 -17.50
C ALA A 221 20.24 26.20 -18.98
N SER A 222 20.85 25.04 -19.29
CA SER A 222 20.71 24.47 -20.63
C SER A 222 19.25 24.05 -20.88
N THR A 223 18.83 24.09 -22.14
CA THR A 223 17.46 23.75 -22.56
C THR A 223 17.03 22.37 -22.05
N ASP A 224 17.93 21.38 -22.07
CA ASP A 224 17.66 20.03 -21.60
C ASP A 224 17.39 19.97 -20.08
N VAL A 225 18.13 20.77 -19.29
CA VAL A 225 17.94 20.86 -17.83
C VAL A 225 16.65 21.62 -17.51
N ALA A 226 16.38 22.71 -18.24
CA ALA A 226 15.15 23.47 -18.06
C ALA A 226 13.91 22.62 -18.39
N LEU A 227 13.95 21.83 -19.47
CA LEU A 227 12.87 20.90 -19.82
C LEU A 227 12.71 19.80 -18.76
N ALA A 228 13.81 19.16 -18.33
CA ALA A 228 13.75 18.12 -17.30
C ALA A 228 13.17 18.63 -15.97
N VAL A 229 13.52 19.85 -15.56
CA VAL A 229 12.96 20.48 -14.34
C VAL A 229 11.48 20.80 -14.51
N ARG A 230 11.07 21.34 -15.67
CA ARG A 230 9.65 21.61 -15.98
C ARG A 230 8.83 20.32 -15.99
N GLU A 231 9.30 19.28 -16.65
CA GLU A 231 8.66 17.96 -16.66
C GLU A 231 8.57 17.34 -15.26
N ALA A 232 9.62 17.47 -14.44
CA ALA A 232 9.61 16.99 -13.05
C ALA A 232 8.57 17.73 -12.18
N ILE A 233 8.42 19.05 -12.37
CA ILE A 233 7.43 19.85 -11.64
C ILE A 233 6.01 19.53 -12.12
N LEU A 234 5.81 19.41 -13.44
CA LEU A 234 4.52 19.01 -14.03
C LEU A 234 4.08 17.63 -13.55
N GLY A 235 5.02 16.71 -13.35
CA GLY A 235 4.75 15.37 -12.82
C GLY A 235 4.42 15.31 -11.32
N ALA A 236 4.70 16.37 -10.54
CA ALA A 236 4.61 16.34 -9.08
C ALA A 236 3.41 17.09 -8.48
N GLU A 237 2.70 17.94 -9.23
CA GLU A 237 1.77 18.92 -8.62
C GLU A 237 0.27 18.58 -8.68
N HIS A 238 -0.45 18.89 -7.58
CA HIS A 238 -1.92 18.82 -7.47
C HIS A 238 -2.68 19.68 -8.50
N VAL A 239 -2.06 20.70 -9.09
CA VAL A 239 -2.68 21.56 -10.10
C VAL A 239 -2.98 20.78 -11.37
N ALA A 240 -2.08 19.86 -11.76
CA ALA A 240 -2.33 18.94 -12.87
C ALA A 240 -3.55 18.05 -12.58
N ILE A 241 -3.68 17.54 -11.35
CA ILE A 241 -4.80 16.66 -10.96
C ILE A 241 -6.14 17.39 -10.98
N SER A 242 -6.20 18.61 -10.43
CA SER A 242 -7.44 19.42 -10.45
C SER A 242 -7.90 19.73 -11.88
N ARG A 243 -6.96 20.04 -12.76
CA ARG A 243 -7.24 20.32 -14.17
C ARG A 243 -7.68 19.07 -14.92
N ARG A 244 -6.96 17.95 -14.76
CA ARG A 244 -7.32 16.63 -15.28
C ARG A 244 -8.75 16.24 -14.92
N PHE A 245 -9.11 16.34 -13.65
CA PHE A 245 -10.47 16.12 -13.17
C PHE A 245 -11.50 16.97 -13.94
N ARG A 246 -11.24 18.28 -14.10
CA ARG A 246 -12.16 19.20 -14.77
C ARG A 246 -12.31 18.88 -16.26
N GLU A 247 -11.20 18.70 -16.96
CA GLU A 247 -11.21 18.45 -18.40
C GLU A 247 -11.79 17.08 -18.74
N PHE A 248 -11.41 16.05 -17.99
CA PHE A 248 -12.01 14.72 -18.09
C PHE A 248 -13.53 14.79 -17.89
N THR A 249 -13.98 15.50 -16.84
CA THR A 249 -15.42 15.70 -16.58
C THR A 249 -16.10 16.36 -17.78
N LEU A 250 -15.59 17.50 -18.24
CA LEU A 250 -16.21 18.24 -19.35
C LEU A 250 -16.21 17.44 -20.67
N ALA A 251 -15.19 16.62 -20.93
CA ALA A 251 -15.13 15.75 -22.11
C ALA A 251 -16.18 14.63 -22.09
N HIS A 252 -16.62 14.22 -20.91
CA HIS A 252 -17.65 13.20 -20.69
C HIS A 252 -19.06 13.78 -20.46
N LEU A 253 -19.22 15.11 -20.58
CA LEU A 253 -20.54 15.75 -20.56
C LEU A 253 -20.95 16.13 -21.99
N GLY A 254 -21.84 15.31 -22.55
CA GLY A 254 -22.39 15.52 -23.89
C GLY A 254 -23.36 16.71 -23.98
N ARG A 255 -23.82 17.02 -25.20
CA ARG A 255 -24.80 18.10 -25.43
C ARG A 255 -26.13 17.84 -24.71
N ASP A 256 -26.50 16.58 -24.53
CA ASP A 256 -27.78 16.21 -23.92
C ASP A 256 -27.84 16.52 -22.42
N PHE A 257 -26.69 16.50 -21.73
CA PHE A 257 -26.57 16.94 -20.34
C PHE A 257 -27.13 18.36 -20.14
N PHE A 258 -26.84 19.29 -21.06
CA PHE A 258 -27.32 20.67 -20.99
C PHE A 258 -28.70 20.87 -21.62
N ARG A 259 -29.33 19.81 -22.15
CA ARG A 259 -30.58 19.86 -22.91
C ARG A 259 -31.59 18.86 -22.36
N GLY A 260 -31.71 17.66 -22.93
CA GLY A 260 -32.72 16.68 -22.55
C GLY A 260 -32.66 16.31 -21.07
N GLU A 261 -31.46 16.09 -20.52
CA GLU A 261 -31.31 15.78 -19.10
C GLU A 261 -31.61 16.96 -18.15
N ALA A 262 -31.57 18.19 -18.68
CA ALA A 262 -31.86 19.42 -17.94
C ALA A 262 -33.35 19.76 -17.90
N GLU A 263 -34.15 19.13 -18.77
CA GLU A 263 -35.60 19.36 -18.84
C GLU A 263 -36.28 18.98 -17.52
N GLY A 264 -37.16 19.86 -17.02
CA GLY A 264 -37.89 19.66 -15.77
C GLY A 264 -37.07 19.82 -14.48
N ARG A 265 -35.77 20.13 -14.56
CA ARG A 265 -34.93 20.40 -13.38
C ARG A 265 -35.04 21.86 -12.93
N VAL A 266 -34.86 22.08 -11.62
CA VAL A 266 -34.83 23.43 -11.03
C VAL A 266 -33.41 24.00 -11.16
N ALA A 267 -33.27 25.09 -11.93
CA ALA A 267 -32.00 25.80 -12.14
C ALA A 267 -30.82 24.88 -12.54
N PRO A 268 -30.89 24.21 -13.70
CA PRO A 268 -29.80 23.37 -14.19
C PRO A 268 -28.55 24.21 -14.50
N VAL A 269 -27.38 23.61 -14.32
CA VAL A 269 -26.10 24.31 -14.50
C VAL A 269 -25.83 24.69 -15.96
N GLY A 270 -25.38 25.92 -16.18
CA GLY A 270 -24.87 26.39 -17.46
C GLY A 270 -23.42 25.94 -17.71
N LYS A 271 -23.03 25.76 -18.98
CA LYS A 271 -21.68 25.26 -19.34
C LYS A 271 -20.54 26.14 -18.79
N GLY A 272 -20.68 27.47 -18.82
CA GLY A 272 -19.65 28.39 -18.32
C GLY A 272 -19.46 28.31 -16.81
N ASP A 273 -20.56 28.32 -16.06
CA ASP A 273 -20.52 28.24 -14.59
C ASP A 273 -20.05 26.87 -14.10
N LEU A 274 -20.32 25.80 -14.86
CA LEU A 274 -19.87 24.45 -14.54
C LEU A 274 -18.35 24.36 -14.43
N GLU A 275 -17.62 25.03 -15.33
CA GLU A 275 -16.16 24.99 -15.33
C GLU A 275 -15.58 25.54 -14.01
N VAL A 276 -16.14 26.66 -13.55
CA VAL A 276 -15.78 27.28 -12.27
C VAL A 276 -16.21 26.40 -11.10
N ALA A 277 -17.42 25.86 -11.16
CA ALA A 277 -17.98 25.02 -10.10
C ALA A 277 -17.21 23.69 -9.94
N LEU A 278 -16.70 23.09 -11.01
CA LEU A 278 -15.85 21.89 -10.97
C LEU A 278 -14.51 22.18 -10.29
N LYS A 279 -13.89 23.33 -10.60
CA LYS A 279 -12.68 23.78 -9.90
C LYS A 279 -12.95 23.94 -8.40
N ASN A 280 -14.07 24.55 -8.05
CA ASN A 280 -14.47 24.72 -6.65
C ASN A 280 -14.77 23.39 -5.96
N ALA A 281 -15.42 22.45 -6.64
CA ALA A 281 -15.67 21.11 -6.11
C ALA A 281 -14.36 20.36 -5.80
N TYR A 282 -13.37 20.43 -6.68
CA TYR A 282 -12.05 19.86 -6.42
C TYR A 282 -11.37 20.53 -5.22
N ASN A 283 -11.43 21.85 -5.12
CA ASN A 283 -10.86 22.59 -3.99
C ASN A 283 -11.49 22.20 -2.64
N VAL A 284 -12.81 22.00 -2.60
CA VAL A 284 -13.52 21.50 -1.42
C VAL A 284 -13.02 20.11 -1.03
N ARG A 285 -12.98 19.17 -1.98
CA ARG A 285 -12.46 17.81 -1.75
C ARG A 285 -11.00 17.83 -1.28
N SER A 286 -10.14 18.61 -1.94
CA SER A 286 -8.72 18.74 -1.60
C SER A 286 -8.54 19.34 -0.20
N GLY A 287 -9.32 20.37 0.14
CA GLY A 287 -9.34 20.97 1.48
C GLY A 287 -9.74 19.98 2.57
N TYR A 288 -10.73 19.11 2.31
CA TYR A 288 -11.11 18.05 3.24
C TYR A 288 -9.99 17.02 3.40
N VAL A 289 -9.45 16.47 2.30
CA VAL A 289 -8.44 15.40 2.35
C VAL A 289 -7.12 15.84 2.99
N HIS A 290 -6.65 17.06 2.72
CA HIS A 290 -5.35 17.52 3.18
C HIS A 290 -5.38 18.34 4.48
N ALA A 291 -6.52 18.94 4.81
CA ALA A 291 -6.62 19.87 5.93
C ALA A 291 -7.91 19.69 6.76
N LEU A 292 -8.71 18.65 6.50
CA LEU A 292 -10.00 18.38 7.16
C LEU A 292 -10.90 19.62 7.20
N LYS A 293 -10.83 20.45 6.14
CA LYS A 293 -11.70 21.61 6.00
C LYS A 293 -13.11 21.14 5.66
N SER A 294 -14.07 21.57 6.47
CA SER A 294 -15.48 21.31 6.20
C SER A 294 -15.97 22.02 4.94
N ILE A 295 -17.01 21.45 4.32
CA ILE A 295 -17.71 22.06 3.21
C ILE A 295 -18.32 23.41 3.63
N PRO A 296 -18.46 24.35 2.68
CA PRO A 296 -19.25 25.56 2.90
C PRO A 296 -20.62 25.27 3.54
N ARG A 297 -20.96 26.02 4.60
CA ARG A 297 -22.22 25.82 5.36
C ARG A 297 -23.48 25.89 4.49
N LEU A 298 -23.45 26.71 3.44
CA LEU A 298 -24.55 26.81 2.51
C LEU A 298 -24.76 25.48 1.74
N LEU A 299 -23.68 24.76 1.40
CA LEU A 299 -23.76 23.43 0.76
C LEU A 299 -24.28 22.37 1.72
N ALA A 300 -23.95 22.50 3.01
CA ALA A 300 -24.47 21.62 4.03
C ALA A 300 -25.98 21.80 4.27
N SER A 301 -26.57 22.96 3.95
CA SER A 301 -27.99 23.23 4.19
C SER A 301 -28.67 23.85 2.97
N PRO A 302 -28.83 23.08 1.87
CA PRO A 302 -29.42 23.60 0.64
C PRO A 302 -30.89 24.01 0.86
N MET A 303 -31.30 25.10 0.21
CA MET A 303 -32.70 25.55 0.23
C MET A 303 -33.56 24.83 -0.81
N ALA A 304 -32.96 24.36 -1.90
CA ALA A 304 -33.61 23.63 -2.97
C ALA A 304 -32.62 22.67 -3.65
N LEU A 305 -33.15 21.63 -4.31
CA LEU A 305 -32.40 20.69 -5.14
C LEU A 305 -32.08 21.36 -6.48
N THR A 306 -30.96 22.07 -6.52
CA THR A 306 -30.46 22.84 -7.68
C THR A 306 -29.05 22.37 -8.02
N ASP A 307 -28.60 22.49 -9.27
CA ASP A 307 -27.26 22.00 -9.63
C ASP A 307 -26.14 22.87 -9.01
N LEU A 308 -26.38 24.18 -8.91
CA LEU A 308 -25.43 25.17 -8.39
C LEU A 308 -25.99 25.99 -7.25
N MET A 309 -25.08 26.48 -6.42
CA MET A 309 -25.37 27.52 -5.45
C MET A 309 -24.18 28.47 -5.30
N ALA A 310 -24.48 29.75 -5.11
CA ALA A 310 -23.46 30.77 -4.88
C ALA A 310 -22.98 30.74 -3.43
N VAL A 311 -21.67 30.62 -3.24
CA VAL A 311 -20.98 30.80 -1.95
C VAL A 311 -19.95 31.90 -2.15
N ASP A 312 -20.06 32.98 -1.38
CA ASP A 312 -19.18 34.15 -1.47
C ASP A 312 -19.03 34.72 -2.91
N GLY A 313 -20.14 34.72 -3.66
CA GLY A 313 -20.19 35.21 -5.04
C GLY A 313 -19.65 34.25 -6.10
N MET A 314 -19.21 33.04 -5.72
CA MET A 314 -18.68 32.02 -6.63
C MET A 314 -19.64 30.83 -6.75
N PRO A 315 -19.77 30.20 -7.93
CA PRO A 315 -20.65 29.04 -8.11
C PRO A 315 -20.00 27.77 -7.54
N PHE A 316 -20.76 27.02 -6.74
CA PHE A 316 -20.37 25.70 -6.23
C PHE A 316 -21.41 24.67 -6.66
N LEU A 317 -20.96 23.46 -7.01
CA LEU A 317 -21.86 22.32 -7.20
C LEU A 317 -22.49 21.95 -5.86
N THR A 318 -23.81 21.79 -5.84
CA THR A 318 -24.49 21.18 -4.70
C THR A 318 -24.32 19.66 -4.74
N PHE A 319 -24.84 18.94 -3.73
CA PHE A 319 -24.91 17.48 -3.78
C PHE A 319 -25.73 16.96 -4.96
N GLU A 320 -26.88 17.59 -5.28
CA GLU A 320 -27.71 17.24 -6.44
C GLU A 320 -26.93 17.43 -7.75
N GLY A 321 -26.31 18.60 -7.92
CA GLY A 321 -25.54 18.91 -9.13
C GLY A 321 -24.32 18.01 -9.29
N LEU A 322 -23.58 17.78 -8.20
CA LEU A 322 -22.40 16.93 -8.21
C LEU A 322 -22.75 15.45 -8.44
N ALA A 323 -23.83 14.95 -7.83
CA ALA A 323 -24.32 13.59 -8.06
C ALA A 323 -24.76 13.42 -9.52
N ARG A 324 -25.47 14.40 -10.07
CA ARG A 324 -25.85 14.41 -11.48
C ARG A 324 -24.62 14.35 -12.39
N VAL A 325 -23.65 15.25 -12.20
CA VAL A 325 -22.41 15.29 -12.98
C VAL A 325 -21.65 13.97 -12.88
N ALA A 326 -21.42 13.47 -11.66
CA ALA A 326 -20.70 12.23 -11.44
C ALA A 326 -21.38 11.04 -12.12
N ARG A 327 -22.70 10.95 -12.01
CA ARG A 327 -23.47 9.89 -12.65
C ARG A 327 -23.36 9.96 -14.17
N THR A 328 -23.54 11.13 -14.78
CA THR A 328 -23.44 11.29 -16.24
C THR A 328 -22.03 10.94 -16.74
N VAL A 329 -20.99 11.39 -16.04
CA VAL A 329 -19.59 11.06 -16.40
C VAL A 329 -19.32 9.56 -16.34
N ILE A 330 -19.78 8.88 -15.27
CA ILE A 330 -19.58 7.43 -15.14
C ILE A 330 -20.34 6.67 -16.23
N LEU A 331 -21.56 7.08 -16.56
CA LEU A 331 -22.32 6.47 -17.66
C LEU A 331 -21.62 6.66 -19.00
N GLU A 332 -21.19 7.87 -19.31
CA GLU A 332 -20.50 8.17 -20.56
C GLU A 332 -19.14 7.46 -20.67
N PHE A 333 -18.43 7.30 -19.54
CA PHE A 333 -17.21 6.51 -19.49
C PHE A 333 -17.49 5.06 -19.87
N ILE A 334 -18.52 4.43 -19.28
CA ILE A 334 -18.89 3.05 -19.58
C ILE A 334 -19.29 2.90 -21.05
N SER A 335 -20.04 3.85 -21.62
CA SER A 335 -20.49 3.77 -23.02
C SER A 335 -19.36 3.95 -24.03
N ARG A 336 -18.27 4.65 -23.67
CA ARG A 336 -17.11 4.90 -24.56
C ARG A 336 -15.97 3.90 -24.37
N ALA A 337 -15.92 3.22 -23.24
CA ALA A 337 -14.81 2.35 -22.89
C ALA A 337 -14.73 1.10 -23.80
N PRO A 338 -13.52 0.58 -24.05
CA PRO A 338 -13.34 -0.59 -24.92
C PRO A 338 -13.97 -1.85 -24.30
N THR A 339 -14.54 -2.68 -25.18
CA THR A 339 -15.18 -3.96 -24.85
C THR A 339 -14.43 -5.12 -25.48
N THR A 340 -14.39 -6.26 -24.80
CA THR A 340 -13.86 -7.51 -25.37
C THR A 340 -14.67 -8.72 -24.89
N GLU A 341 -14.73 -9.77 -25.69
CA GLU A 341 -15.42 -11.03 -25.34
C GLU A 341 -14.56 -11.94 -24.44
N SER A 342 -13.23 -11.89 -24.60
CA SER A 342 -12.27 -12.67 -23.81
C SER A 342 -10.97 -11.88 -23.60
N GLU A 343 -10.32 -12.11 -22.47
CA GLU A 343 -9.09 -11.42 -22.07
C GLU A 343 -8.24 -12.33 -21.18
N GLU A 344 -6.93 -12.37 -21.41
CA GLU A 344 -6.01 -13.14 -20.56
C GLU A 344 -5.52 -12.26 -19.41
N VAL A 345 -6.06 -12.48 -18.20
CA VAL A 345 -5.71 -11.73 -16.99
C VAL A 345 -5.54 -12.68 -15.81
N ALA A 346 -4.59 -12.38 -14.91
CA ALA A 346 -4.43 -13.07 -13.63
C ALA A 346 -5.57 -12.73 -12.63
N TYR A 347 -6.81 -13.06 -12.98
CA TYR A 347 -8.02 -12.68 -12.23
C TYR A 347 -8.09 -13.25 -10.79
N MET A 348 -7.31 -14.28 -10.46
CA MET A 348 -7.24 -14.82 -9.10
C MET A 348 -6.65 -13.82 -8.08
N ASP A 349 -5.85 -12.86 -8.54
CA ASP A 349 -5.29 -11.81 -7.70
C ASP A 349 -6.39 -10.84 -7.22
N ASP A 350 -7.53 -10.79 -7.91
CA ASP A 350 -8.67 -9.94 -7.57
C ASP A 350 -9.66 -10.59 -6.59
N PHE A 351 -9.37 -11.80 -6.09
CA PHE A 351 -10.23 -12.46 -5.11
C PHE A 351 -10.15 -11.76 -3.74
N PRO A 352 -11.27 -11.23 -3.20
CA PRO A 352 -11.28 -10.41 -2.00
C PRO A 352 -10.82 -11.14 -0.73
N ASN A 353 -10.99 -12.47 -0.69
CA ASN A 353 -10.66 -13.30 0.47
C ASN A 353 -9.31 -14.01 0.37
N LEU A 354 -8.43 -13.60 -0.56
CA LEU A 354 -7.11 -14.18 -0.74
C LEU A 354 -6.07 -13.46 0.13
N LEU A 355 -5.71 -14.05 1.27
CA LEU A 355 -4.59 -13.58 2.09
C LEU A 355 -3.29 -14.25 1.62
N ARG A 356 -2.32 -13.46 1.16
CA ARG A 356 -0.94 -13.91 0.89
C ARG A 356 -0.06 -13.57 2.08
N ALA A 357 0.30 -14.59 2.86
CA ALA A 357 1.28 -14.46 3.93
C ALA A 357 2.63 -15.01 3.46
N PRO A 358 3.76 -14.33 3.72
CA PRO A 358 5.07 -14.88 3.44
C PRO A 358 5.29 -16.13 4.31
N LEU A 359 5.78 -17.22 3.71
CA LEU A 359 6.19 -18.39 4.46
C LEU A 359 7.44 -18.05 5.30
N SER A 360 7.55 -18.68 6.47
CA SER A 360 8.76 -18.57 7.30
C SER A 360 10.01 -18.90 6.46
N PRO A 361 11.11 -18.14 6.59
CA PRO A 361 12.36 -18.43 5.89
C PRO A 361 12.79 -19.90 5.97
N SER A 362 12.52 -20.58 7.09
CA SER A 362 12.87 -21.99 7.28
C SER A 362 12.26 -22.95 6.26
N MET A 363 11.19 -22.56 5.58
CA MET A 363 10.47 -23.38 4.61
C MET A 363 11.01 -23.24 3.18
N TRP A 364 11.82 -22.22 2.88
CA TRP A 364 12.21 -21.92 1.50
C TRP A 364 13.67 -21.50 1.30
N ILE A 365 14.38 -21.00 2.32
CA ILE A 365 15.76 -20.49 2.13
C ILE A 365 16.77 -21.58 1.73
N TYR A 366 16.46 -22.86 1.89
CA TYR A 366 17.30 -23.97 1.42
C TYR A 366 17.19 -24.20 -0.10
N ASN A 367 16.14 -23.68 -0.75
CA ASN A 367 15.85 -23.96 -2.14
C ASN A 367 16.87 -23.26 -3.07
N ALA A 368 17.85 -24.00 -3.55
CA ALA A 368 18.85 -23.50 -4.50
C ALA A 368 18.26 -23.17 -5.87
N GLU A 369 17.20 -23.86 -6.33
CA GLU A 369 16.62 -23.63 -7.65
C GLU A 369 15.98 -22.23 -7.74
N GLY A 370 15.27 -21.82 -6.68
CA GLY A 370 14.67 -20.48 -6.55
C GLY A 370 15.65 -19.33 -6.32
N TYR A 371 16.94 -19.62 -6.10
CA TYR A 371 17.95 -18.60 -5.84
C TYR A 371 18.48 -17.96 -7.13
N SER A 372 18.53 -16.64 -7.18
CA SER A 372 19.03 -15.85 -8.32
C SER A 372 19.62 -14.52 -7.82
N VAL A 373 20.27 -13.79 -8.72
CA VAL A 373 20.79 -12.43 -8.42
C VAL A 373 19.66 -11.49 -8.00
N GLN A 374 18.46 -11.66 -8.54
CA GLN A 374 17.30 -10.83 -8.20
C GLN A 374 16.73 -11.17 -6.81
N SER A 375 16.81 -12.44 -6.40
CA SER A 375 16.36 -12.91 -5.08
C SER A 375 17.47 -12.92 -4.01
N ALA A 376 18.66 -12.40 -4.31
CA ALA A 376 19.80 -12.41 -3.39
C ALA A 376 19.50 -11.75 -2.03
N TYR A 377 18.94 -10.54 -2.03
CA TYR A 377 18.55 -9.86 -0.79
C TYR A 377 17.38 -10.53 -0.07
N LEU A 378 16.46 -11.15 -0.81
CA LEU A 378 15.36 -11.92 -0.21
C LEU A 378 15.92 -13.06 0.64
N TYR A 379 16.83 -13.87 0.08
CA TYR A 379 17.47 -14.96 0.81
C TYR A 379 18.39 -14.46 1.93
N LEU A 380 19.14 -13.39 1.71
CA LEU A 380 20.00 -12.80 2.73
C LEU A 380 19.19 -12.32 3.94
N ASN A 381 18.11 -11.57 3.70
CA ASN A 381 17.24 -11.06 4.77
C ASN A 381 16.52 -12.22 5.48
N GLY A 382 16.02 -13.21 4.73
CA GLY A 382 15.40 -14.40 5.32
C GLY A 382 16.37 -15.22 6.17
N PHE A 383 17.65 -15.29 5.77
CA PHE A 383 18.69 -15.92 6.59
C PHE A 383 18.97 -15.10 7.86
N LEU A 384 19.10 -13.78 7.75
CA LEU A 384 19.37 -12.90 8.90
C LEU A 384 18.23 -12.91 9.92
N GLU A 385 16.98 -13.06 9.48
CA GLU A 385 15.83 -13.27 10.36
C GLU A 385 16.00 -14.55 11.21
N GLN A 386 16.47 -15.66 10.61
CA GLN A 386 16.78 -16.86 11.37
C GLN A 386 17.98 -16.67 12.31
N VAL A 387 18.99 -15.90 11.91
CA VAL A 387 20.13 -15.58 12.77
C VAL A 387 19.66 -14.82 14.01
N GLU A 388 18.79 -13.84 13.84
CA GLU A 388 18.19 -13.09 14.96
C GLU A 388 17.41 -14.01 15.91
N GLN A 389 16.57 -14.90 15.37
CA GLN A 389 15.88 -15.92 16.16
C GLN A 389 16.86 -16.84 16.89
N ALA A 390 17.94 -17.26 16.23
CA ALA A 390 18.99 -18.09 16.85
C ALA A 390 19.72 -17.34 17.98
N LEU A 391 19.92 -16.03 17.86
CA LEU A 391 20.53 -15.19 18.89
C LEU A 391 19.62 -15.03 20.13
N LEU A 392 18.31 -14.90 19.92
CA LEU A 392 17.33 -14.66 21.00
C LEU A 392 16.85 -15.95 21.68
N SER A 393 16.53 -16.99 20.92
CA SER A 393 15.89 -18.23 21.43
C SER A 393 16.71 -19.50 21.21
N ALA A 394 17.96 -19.39 20.72
CA ALA A 394 18.81 -20.53 20.38
C ALA A 394 18.17 -21.51 19.37
N SER A 395 17.28 -21.00 18.51
CA SER A 395 16.67 -21.74 17.41
C SER A 395 17.72 -22.24 16.40
N PRO A 396 17.52 -23.41 15.77
CA PRO A 396 18.41 -23.87 14.71
C PRO A 396 18.26 -23.00 13.46
N VAL A 397 19.38 -22.78 12.76
CA VAL A 397 19.43 -22.11 11.45
C VAL A 397 19.37 -23.17 10.35
N THR A 398 18.59 -22.93 9.30
CA THR A 398 18.43 -23.85 8.15
C THR A 398 19.75 -24.01 7.41
N ASP A 399 20.02 -25.24 6.98
CA ASP A 399 21.18 -25.55 6.14
C ASP A 399 20.95 -25.05 4.71
N ILE A 400 21.79 -24.14 4.25
CA ILE A 400 21.72 -23.52 2.92
C ILE A 400 22.92 -23.88 2.04
N ARG A 401 23.60 -25.01 2.31
CA ARG A 401 24.77 -25.44 1.52
C ARG A 401 24.53 -25.46 0.01
N GLY A 402 23.39 -25.97 -0.45
CA GLY A 402 23.04 -25.95 -1.88
C GLY A 402 22.91 -24.54 -2.47
N VAL A 403 22.43 -23.57 -1.68
CA VAL A 403 22.39 -22.15 -2.11
C VAL A 403 23.80 -21.58 -2.18
N THR A 404 24.66 -21.88 -1.20
CA THR A 404 26.06 -21.40 -1.22
C THR A 404 26.87 -21.96 -2.39
N GLU A 405 26.62 -23.20 -2.80
CA GLU A 405 27.23 -23.77 -4.02
C GLU A 405 26.77 -23.01 -5.28
N LYS A 406 25.48 -22.66 -5.37
CA LYS A 406 24.96 -21.84 -6.47
C LYS A 406 25.54 -20.42 -6.46
N ILE A 407 25.74 -19.83 -5.28
CA ILE A 407 26.42 -18.53 -5.13
C ILE A 407 27.82 -18.57 -5.72
N GLU A 408 28.60 -19.61 -5.43
CA GLU A 408 29.97 -19.76 -5.96
C GLU A 408 29.99 -19.75 -7.50
N VAL A 409 28.98 -20.36 -8.14
CA VAL A 409 28.84 -20.34 -9.61
C VAL A 409 28.42 -18.96 -10.13
N LEU A 410 27.44 -18.32 -9.48
CA LEU A 410 26.91 -17.02 -9.91
C LEU A 410 27.93 -15.88 -9.76
N LEU A 411 28.79 -15.93 -8.74
CA LEU A 411 29.79 -14.87 -8.51
C LEU A 411 30.78 -14.73 -9.67
N LEU A 412 31.09 -15.83 -10.36
CA LEU A 412 32.03 -15.85 -11.49
C LEU A 412 31.48 -15.12 -12.73
N SER A 413 30.17 -15.00 -12.87
CA SER A 413 29.52 -14.38 -14.04
C SER A 413 29.12 -12.92 -13.83
N LEU A 414 29.28 -12.38 -12.61
CA LEU A 414 28.85 -11.03 -12.25
C LEU A 414 29.98 -10.02 -12.34
N ALA A 415 29.77 -8.96 -13.13
CA ALA A 415 30.73 -7.88 -13.32
C ALA A 415 30.64 -6.78 -12.24
N LYS A 416 29.45 -6.52 -11.69
CA LYS A 416 29.21 -5.37 -10.78
C LYS A 416 29.35 -5.76 -9.31
N PRO A 417 30.21 -5.09 -8.51
CA PRO A 417 30.38 -5.36 -7.08
C PRO A 417 29.08 -5.25 -6.28
N GLU A 418 28.21 -4.28 -6.61
CA GLU A 418 26.92 -4.08 -5.95
C GLU A 418 25.99 -5.29 -6.06
N GLN A 419 26.09 -6.07 -7.13
CA GLN A 419 25.32 -7.30 -7.32
C GLN A 419 25.96 -8.48 -6.59
N ARG A 420 27.28 -8.46 -6.38
CA ARG A 420 28.04 -9.53 -5.71
C ARG A 420 27.97 -9.44 -4.18
N ARG A 421 27.96 -8.23 -3.62
CA ARG A 421 27.91 -7.98 -2.16
C ARG A 421 26.88 -8.83 -1.40
N PRO A 422 25.58 -8.89 -1.77
CA PRO A 422 24.62 -9.71 -1.05
C PRO A 422 24.90 -11.23 -1.14
N LEU A 423 25.47 -11.69 -2.26
CA LEU A 423 25.86 -13.10 -2.45
C LEU A 423 27.03 -13.45 -1.51
N ILE A 424 28.08 -12.61 -1.51
CA ILE A 424 29.27 -12.79 -0.67
C ILE A 424 28.87 -12.74 0.80
N ALA A 425 28.03 -11.76 1.18
CA ALA A 425 27.60 -11.59 2.55
C ALA A 425 26.81 -12.81 3.06
N LEU A 426 25.86 -13.34 2.28
CA LEU A 426 25.10 -14.55 2.65
C LEU A 426 26.02 -15.77 2.83
N HIS A 427 26.94 -16.00 1.87
CA HIS A 427 27.91 -17.10 1.94
C HIS A 427 28.79 -16.99 3.19
N PHE A 428 29.31 -15.79 3.46
CA PHE A 428 30.20 -15.54 4.58
C PHE A 428 29.46 -15.63 5.93
N TRP A 429 28.25 -15.09 6.06
CA TRP A 429 27.43 -15.24 7.27
C TRP A 429 27.15 -16.70 7.58
N PHE A 430 26.74 -17.48 6.58
CA PHE A 430 26.48 -18.91 6.75
C PHE A 430 27.72 -19.69 7.24
N SER A 431 28.93 -19.30 6.79
CA SER A 431 30.17 -19.93 7.24
C SER A 431 30.37 -19.92 8.77
N HIS A 432 29.75 -18.97 9.49
CA HIS A 432 29.81 -18.90 10.95
C HIS A 432 29.06 -20.04 11.64
N PHE A 433 28.11 -20.66 10.96
CA PHE A 433 27.32 -21.79 11.47
C PHE A 433 27.94 -23.15 11.12
N LEU A 434 28.97 -23.18 10.28
CA LEU A 434 29.70 -24.40 9.92
C LEU A 434 30.79 -24.78 10.95
N PRO A 435 31.17 -26.08 11.02
CA PRO A 435 32.32 -26.56 11.78
C PRO A 435 33.62 -25.84 11.41
N LYS A 436 34.60 -25.78 12.34
CA LYS A 436 35.86 -25.00 12.14
C LYS A 436 36.60 -25.39 10.85
N GLU A 437 36.71 -26.69 10.57
CA GLU A 437 37.42 -27.20 9.39
C GLU A 437 36.74 -26.81 8.08
N GLU A 438 35.40 -26.89 8.04
CA GLU A 438 34.60 -26.50 6.89
C GLU A 438 34.57 -24.99 6.70
N ARG A 439 34.49 -24.22 7.78
CA ARG A 439 34.53 -22.75 7.75
C ARG A 439 35.76 -22.21 7.04
N HIS A 440 36.94 -22.77 7.31
CA HIS A 440 38.16 -22.36 6.63
C HIS A 440 38.11 -22.65 5.12
N ARG A 441 37.52 -23.77 4.71
CA ARG A 441 37.35 -24.11 3.28
C ARG A 441 36.36 -23.16 2.60
N TYR A 442 35.23 -22.87 3.25
CA TYR A 442 34.22 -21.95 2.74
C TYR A 442 34.77 -20.53 2.59
N ARG A 443 35.50 -20.03 3.59
CA ARG A 443 36.14 -18.70 3.48
C ARG A 443 37.15 -18.65 2.34
N LYS A 444 38.00 -19.67 2.19
CA LYS A 444 38.98 -19.76 1.09
C LYS A 444 38.37 -19.66 -0.31
N ARG A 445 37.16 -20.19 -0.50
CA ARG A 445 36.45 -20.09 -1.79
C ARG A 445 36.02 -18.67 -2.14
N MET A 446 35.91 -17.79 -1.15
CA MET A 446 35.50 -16.39 -1.30
C MET A 446 36.67 -15.40 -1.19
N ASP A 447 37.92 -15.86 -1.01
CA ASP A 447 39.08 -14.98 -0.77
C ASP A 447 39.26 -13.92 -1.88
N ASN A 448 38.92 -14.24 -3.12
CA ASN A 448 39.03 -13.31 -4.26
C ASN A 448 37.97 -12.19 -4.26
N PHE A 449 36.89 -12.36 -3.50
CA PHE A 449 35.73 -11.46 -3.50
C PHE A 449 35.49 -10.79 -2.15
N ILE A 450 36.08 -11.31 -1.07
CA ILE A 450 35.81 -10.82 0.30
C ILE A 450 36.24 -9.37 0.50
N SER A 451 37.26 -8.90 -0.22
CA SER A 451 37.72 -7.51 -0.18
C SER A 451 36.66 -6.51 -0.66
N GLU A 452 35.63 -6.95 -1.39
CA GLU A 452 34.51 -6.10 -1.77
C GLU A 452 33.64 -5.69 -0.57
N LEU A 453 33.70 -6.45 0.53
CA LEU A 453 33.03 -6.16 1.80
C LEU A 453 33.88 -5.29 2.74
N ASP A 454 35.18 -5.13 2.44
CA ASP A 454 36.07 -4.21 3.18
C ASP A 454 35.84 -2.73 2.78
N THR A 455 34.96 -2.50 1.79
CA THR A 455 34.50 -1.16 1.40
C THR A 455 33.40 -0.66 2.34
N GLU A 456 33.28 0.66 2.49
CA GLU A 456 32.25 1.34 3.30
C GLU A 456 30.83 1.03 2.79
N CYS A 457 30.30 -0.12 3.20
CA CYS A 457 29.00 -0.63 2.77
C CYS A 457 28.23 -1.26 3.94
N PRO A 458 26.89 -1.28 3.88
CA PRO A 458 26.07 -1.86 4.95
C PRO A 458 26.37 -3.34 5.22
N GLU A 459 26.58 -4.14 4.17
CA GLU A 459 26.86 -5.58 4.30
C GLU A 459 28.17 -5.81 5.08
N GLY A 460 29.24 -5.09 4.73
CA GLY A 460 30.51 -5.14 5.44
C GLY A 460 30.40 -4.66 6.88
N PHE A 461 29.73 -3.52 7.10
CA PHE A 461 29.50 -2.97 8.43
C PHE A 461 28.86 -3.99 9.38
N PHE A 462 27.73 -4.59 8.98
CA PHE A 462 27.03 -5.54 9.85
C PHE A 462 27.75 -6.89 10.00
N LEU A 463 28.67 -7.23 9.10
CA LEU A 463 29.57 -8.36 9.30
C LEU A 463 30.58 -8.12 10.42
N TYR A 464 31.17 -6.92 10.51
CA TYR A 464 32.02 -6.54 11.64
C TYR A 464 31.23 -6.55 12.95
N VAL A 465 30.04 -5.94 12.95
CA VAL A 465 29.12 -5.92 14.12
C VAL A 465 28.81 -7.34 14.59
N TYR A 466 28.41 -8.23 13.67
CA TYR A 466 28.13 -9.64 13.99
C TYR A 466 29.35 -10.38 14.54
N GLY A 467 30.55 -10.08 14.01
CA GLY A 467 31.81 -10.63 14.49
C GLY A 467 32.27 -10.11 15.86
N GLY A 468 31.57 -9.11 16.42
CA GLY A 468 32.02 -8.42 17.64
C GLY A 468 33.31 -7.63 17.44
N GLN A 469 33.61 -7.25 16.20
CA GLN A 469 34.80 -6.50 15.81
C GLN A 469 34.41 -5.06 15.53
N LEU A 470 35.30 -4.13 15.87
CA LEU A 470 35.14 -2.74 15.47
C LEU A 470 35.52 -2.59 13.99
N PRO A 471 34.66 -1.97 13.15
CA PRO A 471 35.01 -1.67 11.78
C PRO A 471 36.30 -0.83 11.71
N PRO A 472 37.12 -0.98 10.65
CA PRO A 472 38.36 -0.21 10.48
C PRO A 472 38.11 1.25 10.05
N TRP A 473 36.85 1.63 9.79
CA TRP A 473 36.46 2.96 9.33
C TRP A 473 36.22 3.93 10.50
N SER A 474 36.15 5.23 10.22
CA SER A 474 35.89 6.23 11.26
C SER A 474 34.46 6.10 11.81
N ALA A 475 34.23 6.68 13.00
CA ALA A 475 32.91 6.68 13.63
C ALA A 475 31.88 7.42 12.77
N GLU A 476 32.26 8.53 12.15
CA GLU A 476 31.40 9.34 11.27
C GLU A 476 31.02 8.59 10.00
N SER A 477 31.98 7.85 9.41
CA SER A 477 31.72 7.01 8.24
C SER A 477 30.75 5.87 8.59
N CYS A 478 30.96 5.20 9.73
CA CYS A 478 30.05 4.16 10.20
C CYS A 478 28.64 4.69 10.48
N GLU A 479 28.53 5.90 11.05
CA GLU A 479 27.24 6.57 11.28
C GLU A 479 26.54 6.91 9.95
N ALA A 480 27.26 7.39 8.94
CA ALA A 480 26.70 7.66 7.60
C ALA A 480 26.22 6.38 6.89
N ILE A 481 26.95 5.27 7.04
CA ILE A 481 26.52 3.94 6.54
C ILE A 481 25.24 3.52 7.25
N PHE A 482 25.19 3.66 8.57
CA PHE A 482 24.04 3.30 9.39
C PHE A 482 22.80 4.14 9.06
N ASP A 483 22.96 5.45 8.86
CA ASP A 483 21.90 6.35 8.38
C ASP A 483 21.33 5.91 7.04
N THR A 484 22.22 5.57 6.11
CA THR A 484 21.84 5.08 4.78
C THR A 484 21.07 3.77 4.88
N TYR A 485 21.49 2.87 5.77
CA TYR A 485 20.79 1.62 6.07
C TYR A 485 19.39 1.88 6.62
N ILE A 486 19.25 2.68 7.68
CA ILE A 486 17.96 2.97 8.33
C ILE A 486 16.94 3.53 7.32
N ARG A 487 17.36 4.46 6.45
CA ARG A 487 16.48 5.05 5.43
C ARG A 487 16.08 4.08 4.32
N ARG A 488 16.84 3.00 4.08
CA ARG A 488 16.68 2.12 2.91
C ARG A 488 16.29 0.67 3.25
N ARG A 489 16.28 0.27 4.53
CA ARG A 489 16.13 -1.14 4.96
C ARG A 489 14.84 -1.85 4.53
N TYR A 490 13.77 -1.12 4.19
CA TYR A 490 12.49 -1.71 3.77
C TYR A 490 12.32 -1.86 2.25
N GLY A 491 13.35 -1.53 1.45
CA GLY A 491 13.31 -1.76 0.01
C GLY A 491 13.47 -3.25 -0.33
N GLY A 492 12.71 -3.77 -1.30
CA GLY A 492 12.74 -5.19 -1.70
C GLY A 492 14.10 -5.71 -2.21
N LYS A 493 15.05 -4.82 -2.52
CA LYS A 493 16.44 -5.14 -2.93
C LYS A 493 17.46 -4.46 -2.00
N LYS A 494 17.18 -4.44 -0.70
CA LYS A 494 18.04 -3.80 0.31
C LYS A 494 18.25 -4.75 1.49
N LEU A 495 19.38 -4.56 2.17
CA LEU A 495 19.74 -5.29 3.37
C LEU A 495 18.79 -4.92 4.51
N ASN A 496 18.27 -5.94 5.20
CA ASN A 496 17.57 -5.80 6.46
C ASN A 496 18.14 -6.83 7.46
N VAL A 497 18.92 -6.35 8.42
CA VAL A 497 19.58 -7.19 9.44
C VAL A 497 18.70 -7.50 10.65
N GLY A 498 17.47 -7.00 10.69
CA GLY A 498 16.58 -7.19 11.83
C GLY A 498 16.89 -6.25 13.01
N THR A 499 16.20 -6.47 14.13
CA THR A 499 16.20 -5.53 15.26
C THR A 499 17.44 -5.63 16.13
N VAL A 500 17.86 -6.85 16.46
CA VAL A 500 19.02 -7.11 17.33
C VAL A 500 20.30 -6.63 16.69
N LEU A 501 20.56 -6.99 15.42
CA LEU A 501 21.76 -6.56 14.72
C LEU A 501 21.73 -5.08 14.36
N GLY A 502 20.54 -4.53 14.07
CA GLY A 502 20.36 -3.09 13.90
C GLY A 502 20.77 -2.29 15.15
N ALA A 503 20.28 -2.70 16.33
CA ALA A 503 20.66 -2.08 17.60
C ALA A 503 22.15 -2.32 17.93
N ALA A 504 22.67 -3.51 17.63
CA ALA A 504 24.09 -3.80 17.77
C ALA A 504 24.96 -2.88 16.91
N GLY A 505 24.51 -2.52 15.71
CA GLY A 505 25.16 -1.54 14.84
C GLY A 505 25.30 -0.18 15.51
N ALA A 506 24.20 0.37 16.04
CA ALA A 506 24.21 1.64 16.75
C ALA A 506 25.12 1.62 17.99
N LEU A 507 25.07 0.56 18.79
CA LEU A 507 25.95 0.37 19.96
C LEU A 507 27.42 0.23 19.58
N THR A 508 27.73 -0.38 18.43
CA THR A 508 29.10 -0.51 17.93
C THR A 508 29.66 0.86 17.54
N ILE A 509 28.84 1.73 16.93
CA ILE A 509 29.25 3.11 16.60
C ILE A 509 29.40 3.93 17.88
N ALA A 510 28.53 3.75 18.87
CA ALA A 510 28.67 4.39 20.17
C ALA A 510 30.01 4.02 20.84
N GLU A 511 30.46 2.76 20.73
CA GLU A 511 31.78 2.33 21.23
C GLU A 511 32.93 3.01 20.49
N LEU A 512 32.82 3.23 19.17
CA LEU A 512 33.82 3.97 18.40
C LEU A 512 33.98 5.41 18.89
N TYR A 513 32.86 6.12 19.11
CA TYR A 513 32.90 7.49 19.66
C TYR A 513 33.44 7.51 21.10
N ARG A 514 33.05 6.55 21.94
CA ARG A 514 33.58 6.40 23.30
C ARG A 514 35.10 6.21 23.30
N LEU A 515 35.63 5.36 22.40
CA LEU A 515 37.08 5.14 22.24
C LEU A 515 37.81 6.37 21.69
N ALA A 516 37.14 7.21 20.90
CA ALA A 516 37.64 8.50 20.45
C ALA A 516 37.58 9.60 21.55
N GLY A 517 36.93 9.32 22.69
CA GLY A 517 36.76 10.26 23.80
C GLY A 517 35.54 11.18 23.67
N ASP A 518 34.67 10.96 22.68
CA ASP A 518 33.42 11.69 22.49
C ASP A 518 32.25 10.96 23.17
N GLU A 519 32.12 11.16 24.48
CA GLU A 519 31.05 10.53 25.26
C GLU A 519 29.65 11.07 24.92
N ASP A 520 29.53 12.31 24.47
CA ASP A 520 28.26 12.93 24.12
C ASP A 520 27.65 12.25 22.88
N SER A 521 28.47 12.05 21.84
CA SER A 521 28.04 11.30 20.65
C SER A 521 27.75 9.83 20.97
N ALA A 522 28.51 9.21 21.88
CA ALA A 522 28.22 7.85 22.34
C ALA A 522 26.84 7.76 23.02
N ARG A 523 26.50 8.69 23.93
CA ARG A 523 25.18 8.76 24.58
C ARG A 523 24.06 9.01 23.58
N ARG A 524 24.26 9.94 22.63
CA ARG A 524 23.30 10.22 21.55
C ARG A 524 22.97 8.96 20.75
N LEU A 525 23.97 8.14 20.42
CA LEU A 525 23.77 6.90 19.66
C LEU A 525 23.09 5.80 20.46
N ILE A 526 23.33 5.72 21.78
CA ILE A 526 22.60 4.79 22.66
C ILE A 526 21.12 5.17 22.71
N ALA A 527 20.80 6.45 22.91
CA ALA A 527 19.43 6.94 22.89
C ALA A 527 18.76 6.67 21.53
N ARG A 528 19.47 6.96 20.43
CA ARG A 528 19.00 6.65 19.09
C ARG A 528 18.73 5.16 18.87
N ALA A 529 19.55 4.27 19.42
CA ALA A 529 19.33 2.83 19.33
C ALA A 529 17.99 2.43 19.98
N ILE A 530 17.56 3.13 21.02
CA ILE A 530 16.27 2.90 21.68
C ILE A 530 15.11 3.43 20.82
N ASP A 531 15.26 4.65 20.28
CA ASP A 531 14.26 5.26 19.40
C ASP A 531 14.01 4.41 18.14
N GLU A 532 15.07 3.85 17.57
CA GLU A 532 15.01 3.02 16.35
C GLU A 532 14.59 1.57 16.62
N PHE A 533 14.87 1.04 17.83
CA PHE A 533 14.60 -0.35 18.21
C PHE A 533 13.94 -0.48 19.60
N PRO A 534 12.73 0.10 19.79
CA PRO A 534 12.06 0.15 21.09
C PRO A 534 11.54 -1.20 21.57
N GLY A 535 11.68 -2.29 20.81
CA GLY A 535 11.32 -3.65 21.26
C GLY A 535 12.30 -4.24 22.28
N LEU A 536 13.53 -3.72 22.36
CA LEU A 536 14.62 -4.34 23.13
C LEU A 536 14.64 -3.81 24.58
N ALA A 537 13.94 -4.50 25.49
CA ALA A 537 13.84 -4.09 26.90
C ALA A 537 15.21 -3.89 27.58
N ARG A 538 16.16 -4.79 27.32
CA ARG A 538 17.52 -4.72 27.88
C ARG A 538 18.31 -3.49 27.43
N LEU A 539 18.01 -2.94 26.26
CA LEU A 539 18.65 -1.71 25.77
C LEU A 539 18.19 -0.49 26.59
N ARG A 540 16.90 -0.44 26.95
CA ARG A 540 16.36 0.59 27.86
C ARG A 540 16.91 0.46 29.27
N GLU A 541 17.00 -0.79 29.78
CA GLU A 541 17.64 -1.05 31.08
C GLU A 541 19.10 -0.61 31.08
N TYR A 542 19.81 -0.82 29.97
CA TYR A 542 21.20 -0.38 29.85
C TYR A 542 21.31 1.14 29.91
N GLU A 543 20.55 1.89 29.11
CA GLU A 543 20.55 3.36 29.12
C GLU A 543 20.23 3.94 30.50
N ALA A 544 19.21 3.41 31.18
CA ALA A 544 18.80 3.86 32.51
C ALA A 544 19.90 3.66 33.58
N ASN A 545 20.83 2.74 33.36
CA ASN A 545 21.93 2.41 34.27
C ASN A 545 23.26 3.07 33.87
N ILE A 546 23.29 3.92 32.83
CA ILE A 546 24.50 4.67 32.46
C ILE A 546 24.69 5.79 33.47
N GLY A 547 25.77 5.72 34.26
CA GLY A 547 26.19 6.79 35.16
C GLY A 547 26.83 7.98 34.44
N ASP A 548 27.68 8.73 35.14
CA ASP A 548 28.31 9.95 34.61
C ASP A 548 29.32 9.70 33.47
N SER A 549 29.93 8.51 33.41
CA SER A 549 30.78 8.09 32.30
C SER A 549 30.23 6.83 31.62
N VAL A 550 30.33 6.77 30.30
CA VAL A 550 29.84 5.64 29.49
C VAL A 550 30.79 4.44 29.67
N PRO A 551 30.33 3.29 30.19
CA PRO A 551 31.18 2.10 30.32
C PRO A 551 31.47 1.49 28.93
N PRO A 552 32.51 0.63 28.79
CA PRO A 552 32.77 -0.10 27.56
C PRO A 552 31.52 -0.81 27.03
N ILE A 553 31.16 -0.54 25.78
CA ILE A 553 29.91 -0.99 25.18
C ILE A 553 30.15 -2.31 24.44
N ALA A 554 29.66 -3.40 25.02
CA ALA A 554 29.65 -4.71 24.39
C ALA A 554 28.21 -5.11 24.05
N TRP A 555 27.80 -4.93 22.79
CA TRP A 555 26.39 -5.10 22.41
C TRP A 555 25.83 -6.49 22.75
N TRP A 556 26.64 -7.56 22.67
CA TRP A 556 26.19 -8.93 22.96
C TRP A 556 25.91 -9.17 24.45
N THR A 557 26.52 -8.42 25.37
CA THR A 557 26.18 -8.50 26.80
C THR A 557 24.92 -7.71 27.12
N ILE A 558 24.70 -6.61 26.37
CA ILE A 558 23.55 -5.73 26.53
C ILE A 558 22.29 -6.36 25.94
N LEU A 559 22.34 -6.82 24.69
CA LEU A 559 21.15 -7.20 23.93
C LEU A 559 20.74 -8.67 24.10
N LEU A 560 21.68 -9.60 24.29
CA LEU A 560 21.39 -11.04 24.27
C LEU A 560 21.11 -11.61 25.65
N PRO A 561 20.11 -12.51 25.82
CA PRO A 561 19.77 -13.08 27.12
C PRO A 561 20.93 -13.85 27.78
N GLU A 562 21.02 -13.77 29.11
CA GLU A 562 21.96 -14.60 29.87
C GLU A 562 21.59 -16.07 29.75
N PRO A 563 22.56 -16.99 29.64
CA PRO A 563 22.26 -18.40 29.50
C PRO A 563 21.71 -18.89 30.85
N LYS A 564 20.47 -19.41 30.88
CA LYS A 564 19.97 -20.12 32.06
C LYS A 564 21.01 -21.18 32.45
N SER A 565 21.64 -21.03 33.62
CA SER A 565 22.57 -22.04 34.13
C SER A 565 21.77 -23.31 34.39
N SER A 566 21.86 -24.29 33.48
CA SER A 566 21.24 -25.60 33.68
C SER A 566 21.94 -26.31 34.84
N LYS A 567 21.36 -26.23 36.04
CA LYS A 567 21.58 -27.26 37.07
C LYS A 567 20.78 -28.49 36.64
N SER A 568 21.50 -29.59 36.36
CA SER A 568 21.06 -31.01 36.40
C SER A 568 19.67 -31.34 35.84
N SER A 569 19.57 -32.06 34.73
CA SER A 569 19.56 -33.53 34.82
C SER A 569 20.09 -34.22 33.56
N ALA A 570 20.85 -35.29 33.77
CA ALA A 570 21.34 -36.17 32.74
C ALA A 570 20.23 -37.13 32.29
N THR A 571 19.89 -37.10 30.99
CA THR A 571 19.57 -38.25 30.12
C THR A 571 19.09 -37.74 28.76
N GLY A 572 19.60 -38.33 27.66
CA GLY A 572 19.11 -38.10 26.29
C GLY A 572 20.10 -37.36 25.37
N SER A 573 20.47 -38.01 24.28
CA SER A 573 21.50 -37.65 23.31
C SER A 573 21.18 -36.44 22.41
N GLN A 574 22.09 -35.45 22.38
CA GLN A 574 22.29 -34.33 21.40
C GLN A 574 21.09 -33.40 21.07
N PRO A 575 21.27 -32.06 21.09
CA PRO A 575 22.29 -31.34 20.30
C PRO A 575 23.17 -30.40 21.13
N ASN A 576 24.27 -30.92 21.65
CA ASN A 576 25.26 -30.18 22.45
C ASN A 576 26.21 -29.29 21.59
N LYS A 577 25.94 -29.12 20.29
CA LYS A 577 26.86 -28.50 19.30
C LYS A 577 26.54 -27.03 18.98
N LEU A 578 25.28 -26.60 19.05
CA LEU A 578 24.86 -25.19 18.81
C LEU A 578 25.05 -24.28 20.04
N ILE A 579 24.93 -24.84 21.25
CA ILE A 579 25.24 -24.16 22.52
C ILE A 579 26.72 -23.70 22.57
N LYS A 580 27.62 -24.42 21.89
CA LYS A 580 29.03 -24.02 21.74
C LYS A 580 29.24 -22.81 20.83
N LEU A 581 28.32 -22.52 19.89
CA LEU A 581 28.39 -21.34 19.01
C LEU A 581 28.04 -20.06 19.78
N ASN A 582 26.96 -20.09 20.57
CA ASN A 582 26.60 -19.01 21.51
C ASN A 582 27.68 -18.77 22.58
N ARG A 583 28.47 -19.80 22.94
CA ARG A 583 29.65 -19.64 23.80
C ARG A 583 30.86 -19.00 23.12
N ARG A 584 30.97 -19.06 21.79
CA ARG A 584 32.11 -18.53 21.01
C ARG A 584 31.96 -17.05 20.66
N LEU A 585 30.74 -16.56 20.42
CA LEU A 585 30.46 -15.12 20.34
C LEU A 585 30.75 -14.39 21.68
N ARG A 586 30.82 -15.14 22.79
CA ARG A 586 31.04 -14.62 24.15
C ARG A 586 32.48 -14.69 24.65
N ARG A 587 33.44 -15.17 23.85
CA ARG A 587 34.86 -15.11 24.17
C ARG A 587 35.60 -14.44 23.02
N PRO A 588 36.06 -13.18 23.15
CA PRO A 588 37.10 -12.71 22.26
C PRO A 588 38.32 -13.61 22.53
N GLU A 589 38.81 -14.30 21.50
CA GLU A 589 40.17 -14.83 21.58
C GLU A 589 41.08 -13.62 21.83
N SER A 590 41.86 -13.71 22.91
CA SER A 590 42.72 -12.65 23.42
C SER A 590 43.58 -12.02 22.33
N ALA A 591 43.19 -10.82 21.88
CA ALA A 591 44.01 -9.96 21.04
C ALA A 591 44.06 -8.54 21.64
N ILE A 592 44.34 -8.44 22.93
CA ILE A 592 45.09 -7.29 23.45
C ILE A 592 46.56 -7.71 23.37
N ARG A 593 47.23 -7.34 22.26
CA ARG A 593 48.70 -7.36 22.18
C ARG A 593 49.18 -5.96 21.81
N ASN A 594 49.64 -5.27 22.86
CA ASN A 594 50.72 -4.29 22.90
C ASN A 594 50.85 -3.29 21.75
N VAL A 595 50.24 -2.12 21.91
CA VAL A 595 50.79 -0.88 21.35
C VAL A 595 52.00 -0.49 22.21
N HIS A 596 53.20 -0.88 21.78
CA HIS A 596 54.43 -0.27 22.28
C HIS A 596 54.57 1.12 21.66
N CYS A 597 54.41 2.15 22.49
CA CYS A 597 54.90 3.49 22.21
C CYS A 597 56.38 3.42 21.81
N ARG A 598 56.69 3.74 20.55
CA ARG A 598 58.05 4.02 20.13
C ARG A 598 58.44 5.38 20.69
N SER A 599 59.45 5.36 21.57
CA SER A 599 60.20 6.51 22.03
C SER A 599 60.90 7.22 20.87
N SER A 600 60.86 8.55 20.91
CA SER A 600 61.54 9.47 20.00
C SER A 600 63.06 9.36 20.06
N PRO A 601 63.80 9.65 18.98
CA PRO A 601 65.24 9.43 18.91
C PRO A 601 66.05 10.55 19.58
N SER A 602 67.17 10.14 20.16
CA SER A 602 68.16 10.97 20.84
C SER A 602 68.80 12.03 19.93
N THR A 603 68.79 13.28 20.39
CA THR A 603 69.74 14.32 19.99
C THR A 603 71.16 13.93 20.41
N LYS A 604 72.03 13.70 19.43
CA LYS A 604 73.49 13.70 19.60
C LYS A 604 73.99 15.14 19.75
N ARG A 605 74.76 15.38 20.82
CA ARG A 605 75.64 16.53 20.99
C ARG A 605 77.07 16.01 20.89
N THR A 606 77.89 16.55 19.98
CA THR A 606 79.36 16.67 20.12
C THR A 606 79.93 17.58 19.02
N ARG A 607 79.99 18.88 19.27
CA ARG A 607 81.18 19.73 19.41
C ARG A 607 80.76 21.20 19.37
#